data_AF-A0A644V695-F1
#
_entry.id   AF-A0A644V695-F1
#
_cell.length_a   1.000
_cell.length_b   1.000
_cell.length_c   1.000
_cell.angle_alpha   90.00
_cell.angle_beta   90.00
_cell.angle_gamma   90.00
#
_symmetry.space_group_name_H-M   'P 1'
#
loop_
_entity.id
_entity.type
_entity.pdbx_description
1 polymer ?
#
loop_
_entity_poly.entity_id
_entity_poly.type
_entity_poly.pdbx_seq_one_letter_code
_entity_poly.pdbx_strand_id
1 'polypeptide(L)'
;MGFLSNLFGKQSAETNLTEMKNIPVKKGPDLLSVHPDIRDLIWLNDGPNKNYILEKKESIYEYEGVRFVISFMSGEEPSSISLKLPVSFVEDSVKVERPPYYPSYAQLTPEQRGEYWKLLANPYKPGTDIGYVFILYYGLERHLLNGNYEKAFDVVLKLRDVHQNGSFQSYSANALILTGLYRQRPDLIRKFVQSIDHDFELIFSDNLYLLCMFGLDIPLSAKDIMRMAKTFEFTNLNYIKKYPDIFEEVLLANIQQKYNADVLSIKDFINAKENRKLHVQNTRIFANMSIIDTSIQVPQIADNFKLKKAVYDLLEETHEQTKVKLATLRKNGESIKKVMDEPKKKVIPVFNSDLEKTLLKEFISKKDDAVGRHFSLIALQNFYYKYRDVDVKYVDKCIAACIEDIKSLANLQIDYRKQEIERINMSSNFYSKDEINAKIVNVECFPGRIPAFERLVIIYEKNKRYNDALSVCDQAIRYYTSYGMPSQSQEFEERKEKLQNKVM
;
A
#
# COMPACT_ATOMS: atom_id res chain seq x y z
N MET A 1 -24.19 -17.59 14.15
CA MET A 1 -22.77 -17.82 14.54
C MET A 1 -21.94 -16.73 13.88
N GLY A 2 -20.96 -16.15 14.57
CA GLY A 2 -20.17 -15.03 14.03
C GLY A 2 -19.13 -15.48 13.01
N PHE A 3 -18.70 -14.57 12.14
CA PHE A 3 -17.65 -14.79 11.12
C PHE A 3 -16.42 -15.55 11.68
N LEU A 4 -16.00 -15.17 12.89
CA LEU A 4 -14.81 -15.74 13.54
C LEU A 4 -15.06 -17.08 14.22
N SER A 5 -16.29 -17.37 14.66
CA SER A 5 -16.64 -18.71 15.16
C SER A 5 -16.66 -19.77 14.07
N ASN A 6 -16.85 -19.38 12.80
CA ASN A 6 -16.70 -20.29 11.67
C ASN A 6 -15.22 -20.50 11.29
N LEU A 7 -14.38 -19.48 11.45
CA LEU A 7 -12.96 -19.55 11.08
C LEU A 7 -12.08 -20.32 12.08
N PHE A 8 -12.42 -20.26 13.38
CA PHE A 8 -11.61 -20.83 14.45
C PHE A 8 -12.34 -21.91 15.29
N GLY A 9 -13.62 -22.19 14.99
CA GLY A 9 -14.47 -23.07 15.79
C GLY A 9 -14.82 -24.43 15.17
N LYS A 10 -14.36 -24.74 13.95
CA LYS A 10 -14.53 -26.06 13.31
C LYS A 10 -13.25 -26.50 12.62
N GLN A 11 -12.89 -27.78 12.78
CA GLN A 11 -11.94 -28.43 11.88
C GLN A 11 -12.46 -28.32 10.44
N SER A 12 -11.56 -27.88 9.57
CA SER A 12 -11.71 -27.62 8.13
C SER A 12 -12.78 -28.45 7.43
N ALA A 13 -13.81 -27.78 6.90
CA ALA A 13 -14.41 -28.20 5.65
C ALA A 13 -13.86 -27.26 4.59
N GLU A 14 -12.91 -27.74 3.79
CA GLU A 14 -12.41 -27.00 2.63
C GLU A 14 -13.61 -26.57 1.78
N THR A 15 -13.72 -25.26 1.54
CA THR A 15 -14.61 -24.79 0.48
C THR A 15 -14.04 -25.34 -0.82
N ASN A 16 -14.71 -26.32 -1.42
CA ASN A 16 -14.37 -26.91 -2.71
C ASN A 16 -14.32 -25.81 -3.79
N LEU A 17 -13.16 -25.18 -3.93
CA LEU A 17 -12.81 -24.29 -5.01
C LEU A 17 -11.88 -25.08 -5.92
N THR A 18 -12.28 -25.22 -7.18
CA THR A 18 -11.49 -25.85 -8.23
C THR A 18 -10.11 -25.20 -8.29
N GLU A 19 -9.10 -25.89 -7.74
CA GLU A 19 -7.71 -25.57 -8.02
C GLU A 19 -7.53 -25.56 -9.54
N MET A 20 -7.04 -24.45 -10.09
CA MET A 20 -6.51 -24.49 -11.44
C MET A 20 -5.33 -25.45 -11.41
N LYS A 21 -5.45 -26.58 -12.13
CA LYS A 21 -4.36 -27.55 -12.27
C LYS A 21 -3.12 -26.82 -12.79
N ASN A 22 -2.17 -26.55 -11.90
CA ASN A 22 -0.84 -26.11 -12.27
C ASN A 22 -0.24 -27.21 -13.14
N ILE A 23 -0.07 -26.94 -14.43
CA ILE A 23 0.67 -27.83 -15.32
C ILE A 23 2.14 -27.66 -14.93
N PRO A 24 2.81 -28.70 -14.42
CA PRO A 24 4.22 -28.60 -14.06
C PRO A 24 5.04 -28.21 -15.29
N VAL A 25 5.84 -27.16 -15.14
CA VAL A 25 6.78 -26.68 -16.16
C VAL A 25 7.72 -27.82 -16.55
N LYS A 26 7.59 -28.34 -17.78
CA LYS A 26 8.49 -29.38 -18.29
C LYS A 26 9.87 -28.78 -18.55
N LYS A 27 10.91 -29.49 -18.13
CA LYS A 27 12.32 -29.09 -18.28
C LYS A 27 12.68 -28.85 -19.76
N GLY A 28 13.07 -27.61 -20.06
CA GLY A 28 13.80 -27.17 -21.25
C GLY A 28 13.48 -25.71 -21.64
N PRO A 29 14.32 -25.00 -22.41
CA PRO A 29 15.77 -24.84 -22.27
C PRO A 29 16.11 -23.81 -21.16
N ASP A 30 17.19 -24.06 -20.42
CA ASP A 30 17.78 -23.30 -19.30
C ASP A 30 17.12 -21.98 -18.81
N LEU A 31 16.15 -22.11 -17.90
CA LEU A 31 15.81 -21.14 -16.82
C LEU A 31 16.91 -21.11 -15.74
N LEU A 32 18.20 -21.11 -16.12
CA LEU A 32 19.34 -21.48 -15.26
C LEU A 32 19.53 -20.64 -14.00
N SER A 33 18.79 -19.54 -13.84
CA SER A 33 18.94 -18.65 -12.70
C SER A 33 17.60 -18.23 -12.09
N VAL A 34 16.56 -19.09 -12.06
CA VAL A 34 15.39 -18.83 -11.21
C VAL A 34 15.49 -19.65 -9.93
N HIS A 35 15.37 -18.98 -8.79
CA HIS A 35 15.48 -19.56 -7.46
C HIS A 35 14.47 -20.71 -7.30
N PRO A 36 14.87 -21.87 -6.72
CA PRO A 36 13.99 -23.05 -6.61
C PRO A 36 12.64 -22.78 -5.96
N ASP A 37 12.60 -21.92 -4.94
CA ASP A 37 11.37 -21.56 -4.21
C ASP A 37 10.29 -20.90 -5.07
N ILE A 38 10.67 -20.24 -6.18
CA ILE A 38 9.73 -19.47 -7.01
C ILE A 38 9.60 -20.00 -8.45
N ARG A 39 10.30 -21.09 -8.80
CA ARG A 39 10.38 -21.59 -10.17
C ARG A 39 9.03 -21.96 -10.79
N ASP A 40 8.11 -22.46 -9.97
CA ASP A 40 6.73 -22.80 -10.30
C ASP A 40 5.72 -21.71 -9.90
N LEU A 41 6.22 -20.54 -9.45
CA LEU A 41 5.42 -19.40 -9.02
C LEU A 41 5.59 -18.16 -9.92
N ILE A 42 6.30 -18.29 -11.04
CA ILE A 42 6.43 -17.24 -12.05
C ILE A 42 5.41 -17.43 -13.17
N TRP A 43 4.96 -16.32 -13.75
CA TRP A 43 4.00 -16.32 -14.87
C TRP A 43 4.72 -16.00 -16.17
N LEU A 44 4.63 -16.90 -17.14
CA LEU A 44 5.17 -16.77 -18.50
C LEU A 44 4.01 -16.54 -19.48
N ASN A 45 4.05 -15.43 -20.22
CA ASN A 45 3.04 -15.05 -21.22
C ASN A 45 3.22 -15.77 -22.57
N ASP A 46 4.44 -16.23 -22.85
CA ASP A 46 4.81 -16.88 -24.09
C ASP A 46 5.95 -17.91 -23.89
N GLY A 47 6.36 -18.54 -24.99
CA GLY A 47 7.40 -19.55 -25.01
C GLY A 47 6.92 -20.97 -24.65
N PRO A 48 7.84 -21.95 -24.62
CA PRO A 48 7.51 -23.37 -24.41
C PRO A 48 6.83 -23.68 -23.07
N ASN A 49 7.08 -22.82 -22.07
CA ASN A 49 6.60 -22.99 -20.70
C ASN A 49 5.51 -21.98 -20.33
N LYS A 50 4.84 -21.38 -21.32
CA LYS A 50 3.71 -20.45 -21.10
C LYS A 50 2.71 -21.08 -20.13
N ASN A 51 2.45 -20.39 -19.03
CA ASN A 51 1.51 -20.81 -17.99
C ASN A 51 0.50 -19.70 -17.62
N TYR A 52 0.69 -18.48 -18.13
CA TYR A 52 -0.29 -17.42 -17.98
C TYR A 52 -1.33 -17.49 -19.09
N ILE A 53 -2.60 -17.58 -18.69
CA ILE A 53 -3.76 -17.49 -19.57
C ILE A 53 -4.53 -16.26 -19.14
N LEU A 54 -4.78 -15.35 -20.09
CA LEU A 54 -5.62 -14.20 -19.83
C LEU A 54 -7.05 -14.70 -19.56
N GLU A 55 -7.49 -14.61 -18.31
CA GLU A 55 -8.87 -14.96 -17.94
C GLU A 55 -9.82 -13.95 -18.57
N LYS A 56 -10.62 -14.41 -19.53
CA LYS A 56 -11.84 -13.73 -19.93
C LYS A 56 -12.88 -14.02 -18.86
N LYS A 57 -13.24 -13.01 -18.06
CA LYS A 57 -14.41 -13.16 -17.18
C LYS A 57 -15.66 -13.09 -18.04
N GLU A 58 -16.24 -14.24 -18.33
CA GLU A 58 -17.49 -14.36 -19.09
C GLU A 58 -18.67 -14.41 -18.12
N SER A 59 -19.47 -13.36 -18.08
CA SER A 59 -20.74 -13.34 -17.36
C SER A 59 -21.85 -13.75 -18.32
N ILE A 60 -22.57 -14.83 -17.99
CA ILE A 60 -23.70 -15.30 -18.78
C ILE A 60 -25.00 -14.75 -18.19
N TYR A 61 -25.78 -14.03 -18.98
CA TYR A 61 -27.12 -13.56 -18.64
C TYR A 61 -28.13 -14.20 -19.57
N GLU A 62 -29.20 -14.79 -19.04
CA GLU A 62 -30.34 -15.26 -19.85
C GLU A 62 -31.55 -14.36 -19.59
N TYR A 63 -32.11 -13.80 -20.66
CA TYR A 63 -33.34 -13.01 -20.62
C TYR A 63 -34.19 -13.33 -21.86
N GLU A 64 -35.48 -13.65 -21.64
CA GLU A 64 -36.45 -14.03 -22.69
C GLU A 64 -35.96 -15.09 -23.70
N GLY A 65 -35.25 -16.11 -23.21
CA GLY A 65 -34.77 -17.22 -24.05
C GLY A 65 -33.50 -16.91 -24.87
N VAL A 66 -32.93 -15.71 -24.70
CA VAL A 66 -31.65 -15.32 -25.32
C VAL A 66 -30.54 -15.36 -24.28
N ARG A 67 -29.44 -16.04 -24.61
CA ARG A 67 -28.24 -16.17 -23.79
C ARG A 67 -27.20 -15.12 -24.21
N PHE A 68 -26.88 -14.20 -23.31
CA PHE A 68 -25.83 -13.19 -23.46
C PHE A 68 -24.56 -13.68 -22.74
N VAL A 69 -23.42 -13.67 -23.42
CA VAL A 69 -22.11 -13.97 -22.82
C VAL A 69 -21.27 -12.71 -22.90
N ILE A 70 -20.96 -12.09 -21.75
CA ILE A 70 -20.20 -10.84 -21.66
C ILE A 70 -18.79 -11.15 -21.17
N SER A 71 -17.77 -11.05 -22.03
CA SER A 71 -16.36 -11.23 -21.66
C SER A 71 -15.69 -9.91 -21.26
N PHE A 72 -15.26 -9.78 -20.02
CA PHE A 72 -14.36 -8.70 -19.56
C PHE A 72 -12.90 -9.17 -19.66
N MET A 73 -12.03 -8.33 -20.21
CA MET A 73 -10.57 -8.53 -20.11
C MET A 73 -10.11 -8.03 -18.74
N SER A 74 -9.56 -8.91 -17.90
CA SER A 74 -8.77 -8.45 -16.75
C SER A 74 -7.59 -7.62 -17.24
N GLY A 75 -7.17 -6.59 -16.51
CA GLY A 75 -5.98 -5.80 -16.85
C GLY A 75 -4.75 -6.70 -17.10
N GLU A 76 -3.81 -6.22 -17.94
CA GLU A 76 -2.56 -6.92 -18.23
C GLU A 76 -1.84 -7.29 -16.92
N GLU A 77 -1.44 -8.55 -16.77
CA GLU A 77 -0.78 -9.02 -15.55
C GLU A 77 0.63 -8.42 -15.41
N PRO A 78 0.89 -7.57 -14.39
CA PRO A 78 2.16 -6.87 -14.28
C PRO A 78 3.37 -7.79 -14.11
N SER A 79 3.19 -8.98 -13.51
CA SER A 79 4.24 -9.97 -13.29
C SER A 79 4.49 -10.90 -14.48
N SER A 80 3.69 -10.82 -15.54
CA SER A 80 3.75 -11.76 -16.65
C SER A 80 5.00 -11.53 -17.50
N ILE A 81 5.87 -12.53 -17.56
CA ILE A 81 7.16 -12.49 -18.25
C ILE A 81 6.95 -12.91 -19.71
N SER A 82 7.33 -12.04 -20.63
CA SER A 82 7.52 -12.40 -22.04
C SER A 82 8.98 -12.72 -22.31
N LEU A 83 9.25 -13.91 -22.85
CA LEU A 83 10.58 -14.36 -23.28
C LEU A 83 10.97 -13.76 -24.64
N LYS A 84 10.05 -13.09 -25.33
CA LYS A 84 10.31 -12.38 -26.59
C LYS A 84 10.91 -10.99 -26.38
N LEU A 85 10.81 -10.44 -25.16
CA LEU A 85 11.31 -9.11 -24.86
C LEU A 85 12.83 -9.14 -24.61
N PRO A 86 13.60 -8.17 -25.11
CA PRO A 86 15.05 -8.14 -24.98
C PRO A 86 15.47 -8.00 -23.51
N VAL A 87 16.55 -8.71 -23.14
CA VAL A 87 17.16 -8.70 -21.81
C VAL A 87 18.65 -8.36 -21.97
N SER A 88 19.15 -7.45 -21.14
CA SER A 88 20.56 -7.04 -21.11
C SER A 88 21.08 -7.13 -19.68
N PHE A 89 22.17 -7.86 -19.47
CA PHE A 89 22.82 -7.96 -18.16
C PHE A 89 23.98 -6.97 -18.10
N VAL A 90 23.91 -6.03 -17.18
CA VAL A 90 25.00 -5.09 -16.90
C VAL A 90 25.77 -5.49 -15.65
N GLU A 91 27.07 -5.25 -15.62
CA GLU A 91 27.90 -5.53 -14.43
C GLU A 91 27.60 -4.56 -13.28
N ASP A 92 27.37 -3.28 -13.61
CA ASP A 92 27.11 -2.22 -12.64
C ASP A 92 25.61 -1.94 -12.51
N SER A 93 24.94 -2.69 -11.63
CA SER A 93 23.52 -2.53 -11.32
C SER A 93 23.15 -1.11 -10.82
N VAL A 94 24.10 -0.32 -10.33
CA VAL A 94 23.84 1.05 -9.81
C VAL A 94 23.47 2.01 -10.94
N LYS A 95 23.91 1.73 -12.18
CA LYS A 95 23.61 2.54 -13.36
C LYS A 95 22.25 2.24 -13.98
N VAL A 96 21.59 1.15 -13.58
CA VAL A 96 20.27 0.81 -14.08
C VAL A 96 19.22 1.68 -13.40
N GLU A 97 18.40 2.35 -14.21
CA GLU A 97 17.29 3.16 -13.70
C GLU A 97 16.29 2.29 -12.92
N ARG A 98 15.72 2.86 -11.87
CA ARG A 98 14.70 2.16 -11.07
C ARG A 98 13.43 1.95 -11.89
N PRO A 99 12.66 0.88 -11.64
CA PRO A 99 11.35 0.70 -12.25
C PRO A 99 10.40 1.88 -11.95
N PRO A 100 9.40 2.13 -12.81
CA PRO A 100 8.38 3.15 -12.59
C PRO A 100 7.50 2.84 -11.37
N TYR A 101 6.72 3.83 -10.94
CA TYR A 101 5.69 3.65 -9.92
C TYR A 101 4.58 2.73 -10.47
N TYR A 102 4.28 1.62 -9.76
CA TYR A 102 3.50 0.47 -10.26
C TYR A 102 4.15 -0.25 -11.46
N PRO A 103 5.27 -0.95 -11.24
CA PRO A 103 6.04 -1.53 -12.32
C PRO A 103 5.37 -2.77 -12.92
N SER A 104 5.55 -2.98 -14.22
CA SER A 104 5.22 -4.22 -14.92
C SER A 104 6.41 -4.71 -15.74
N TYR A 105 6.54 -6.03 -15.89
CA TYR A 105 7.64 -6.63 -16.66
C TYR A 105 7.66 -6.16 -18.12
N ALA A 106 6.48 -5.99 -18.72
CA ALA A 106 6.35 -5.52 -20.10
C ALA A 106 6.98 -4.14 -20.32
N GLN A 107 6.87 -3.24 -19.33
CA GLN A 107 7.35 -1.86 -19.40
C GLN A 107 8.83 -1.68 -19.06
N LEU A 108 9.50 -2.71 -18.53
CA LEU A 108 10.92 -2.63 -18.19
C LEU A 108 11.81 -2.43 -19.43
N THR A 109 12.89 -1.66 -19.30
CA THR A 109 13.96 -1.62 -20.33
C THR A 109 14.71 -2.97 -20.38
N PRO A 110 15.52 -3.25 -21.42
CA PRO A 110 16.32 -4.47 -21.47
C PRO A 110 17.22 -4.67 -20.23
N GLU A 111 17.86 -3.60 -19.74
CA GLU A 111 18.73 -3.60 -18.57
C GLU A 111 17.93 -3.85 -17.28
N GLN A 112 16.76 -3.22 -17.15
CA GLN A 112 15.86 -3.44 -16.02
C GLN A 112 15.33 -4.88 -15.99
N ARG A 113 15.05 -5.49 -17.15
CA ARG A 113 14.72 -6.92 -17.21
C ARG A 113 15.90 -7.76 -16.74
N GLY A 114 17.14 -7.40 -17.09
CA GLY A 114 18.34 -8.06 -16.57
C GLY A 114 18.41 -8.03 -15.03
N GLU A 115 18.14 -6.88 -14.42
CA GLU A 115 18.05 -6.75 -12.96
C GLU A 115 16.90 -7.55 -12.36
N TYR A 116 15.74 -7.59 -13.02
CA TYR A 116 14.63 -8.44 -12.59
C TYR A 116 14.99 -9.93 -12.63
N TRP A 117 15.68 -10.39 -13.68
CA TRP A 117 16.20 -11.77 -13.75
C TRP A 117 17.24 -12.07 -12.66
N LYS A 118 18.07 -11.09 -12.27
CA LYS A 118 18.96 -11.21 -11.09
C LYS A 118 18.17 -11.35 -9.78
N LEU A 119 17.06 -10.60 -9.62
CA LEU A 119 16.14 -10.79 -8.50
C LEU A 119 15.54 -12.20 -8.51
N LEU A 120 15.07 -12.70 -9.66
CA LEU A 120 14.51 -14.05 -9.74
C LEU A 120 15.54 -15.13 -9.37
N ALA A 121 16.83 -14.89 -9.58
CA ALA A 121 17.91 -15.78 -9.16
C ALA A 121 18.14 -15.80 -7.65
N ASN A 122 18.00 -14.65 -7.00
CA ASN A 122 18.17 -14.51 -5.57
C ASN A 122 17.15 -13.51 -4.99
N PRO A 123 15.88 -13.95 -4.80
CA PRO A 123 14.81 -13.07 -4.34
C PRO A 123 15.00 -12.60 -2.90
N TYR A 124 15.88 -13.26 -2.16
CA TYR A 124 16.18 -13.02 -0.75
C TYR A 124 17.45 -12.17 -0.55
N LYS A 125 17.90 -11.46 -1.58
CA LYS A 125 19.02 -10.51 -1.47
C LYS A 125 18.55 -9.17 -0.87
N PRO A 126 19.03 -8.77 0.33
CA PRO A 126 18.71 -7.47 0.90
C PRO A 126 19.19 -6.32 0.00
N GLY A 127 18.50 -5.18 0.07
CA GLY A 127 18.87 -3.98 -0.69
C GLY A 127 18.55 -4.01 -2.18
N THR A 128 17.85 -5.06 -2.66
CA THR A 128 17.31 -5.10 -4.02
C THR A 128 16.27 -3.99 -4.19
N ASP A 129 16.21 -3.38 -5.37
CA ASP A 129 15.22 -2.32 -5.62
C ASP A 129 13.81 -2.90 -5.49
N ILE A 130 12.99 -2.25 -4.66
CA ILE A 130 11.68 -2.77 -4.29
C ILE A 130 10.72 -2.85 -5.49
N GLY A 131 10.95 -2.05 -6.55
CA GLY A 131 10.13 -2.13 -7.77
C GLY A 131 10.18 -3.53 -8.38
N TYR A 132 11.36 -4.16 -8.43
CA TYR A 132 11.49 -5.53 -8.92
C TYR A 132 10.80 -6.54 -8.00
N VAL A 133 10.90 -6.35 -6.67
CA VAL A 133 10.23 -7.19 -5.68
C VAL A 133 8.72 -7.12 -5.85
N PHE A 134 8.17 -5.94 -6.15
CA PHE A 134 6.74 -5.76 -6.44
C PHE A 134 6.29 -6.52 -7.68
N ILE A 135 7.08 -6.54 -8.76
CA ILE A 135 6.73 -7.34 -9.95
C ILE A 135 6.62 -8.83 -9.60
N LEU A 136 7.58 -9.39 -8.85
CA LEU A 136 7.50 -10.78 -8.37
C LEU A 136 6.27 -10.98 -7.46
N TYR A 137 6.08 -10.06 -6.51
CA TYR A 137 5.00 -10.11 -5.54
C TYR A 137 3.61 -10.09 -6.20
N TYR A 138 3.40 -9.30 -7.27
CA TYR A 138 2.14 -9.31 -8.03
C TYR A 138 1.81 -10.71 -8.59
N GLY A 139 2.82 -11.46 -9.02
CA GLY A 139 2.66 -12.85 -9.46
C GLY A 139 2.32 -13.80 -8.32
N LEU A 140 2.93 -13.58 -7.15
CA LEU A 140 2.61 -14.32 -5.93
C LEU A 140 1.18 -14.06 -5.45
N GLU A 141 0.67 -12.83 -5.56
CA GLU A 141 -0.72 -12.48 -5.23
C GLU A 141 -1.73 -13.28 -6.08
N ARG A 142 -1.42 -13.55 -7.36
CA ARG A 142 -2.23 -14.46 -8.18
C ARG A 142 -2.22 -15.89 -7.64
N HIS A 143 -1.07 -16.38 -7.17
CA HIS A 143 -1.00 -17.70 -6.56
C HIS A 143 -1.75 -17.76 -5.22
N LEU A 144 -1.70 -16.70 -4.41
CA LEU A 144 -2.51 -16.57 -3.19
C LEU A 144 -4.01 -16.61 -3.51
N LEU A 145 -4.43 -15.99 -4.62
CA LEU A 145 -5.82 -15.98 -5.05
C LEU A 145 -6.27 -17.32 -5.63
N ASN A 146 -5.64 -17.85 -6.68
CA ASN A 146 -6.15 -18.97 -7.48
C ASN A 146 -5.10 -20.06 -7.81
N GLY A 147 -3.87 -19.96 -7.30
CA GLY A 147 -2.77 -20.90 -7.62
C GLY A 147 -2.28 -21.70 -6.41
N ASN A 148 -0.98 -22.00 -6.38
CA ASN A 148 -0.33 -22.69 -5.26
C ASN A 148 -0.15 -21.71 -4.08
N TYR A 149 -1.25 -21.41 -3.40
CA TYR A 149 -1.32 -20.38 -2.38
C TYR A 149 -0.43 -20.69 -1.18
N GLU A 150 -0.29 -21.94 -0.74
CA GLU A 150 0.56 -22.29 0.40
C GLU A 150 2.03 -22.04 0.10
N LYS A 151 2.50 -22.44 -1.08
CA LYS A 151 3.89 -22.17 -1.49
C LYS A 151 4.15 -20.68 -1.69
N ALA A 152 3.20 -19.96 -2.28
CA ALA A 152 3.29 -18.51 -2.42
C ALA A 152 3.30 -17.81 -1.06
N PHE A 153 2.47 -18.26 -0.11
CA PHE A 153 2.44 -17.75 1.26
C PHE A 153 3.82 -17.82 1.90
N ASP A 154 4.48 -18.98 1.80
CA ASP A 154 5.81 -19.21 2.37
C ASP A 154 6.89 -18.36 1.71
N VAL A 155 6.83 -18.18 0.40
CA VAL A 155 7.74 -17.28 -0.32
C VAL A 155 7.54 -15.84 0.12
N VAL A 156 6.30 -15.39 0.25
CA VAL A 156 6.00 -14.01 0.70
C VAL A 156 6.51 -13.80 2.12
N LEU A 157 6.38 -14.77 3.04
CA LEU A 157 6.98 -14.68 4.38
C LEU A 157 8.50 -14.47 4.31
N LYS A 158 9.21 -15.29 3.53
CA LYS A 158 10.67 -15.13 3.35
C LYS A 158 11.06 -13.80 2.71
N LEU A 159 10.24 -13.29 1.78
CA LEU A 159 10.47 -11.97 1.19
C LEU A 159 10.30 -10.86 2.23
N ARG A 160 9.32 -10.98 3.12
CA ARG A 160 9.06 -9.99 4.19
C ARG A 160 10.21 -9.89 5.18
N ASP A 161 10.78 -11.02 5.58
CA ASP A 161 11.94 -11.08 6.48
C ASP A 161 13.15 -10.30 5.93
N VAL A 162 13.32 -10.30 4.61
CA VAL A 162 14.47 -9.65 3.94
C VAL A 162 14.21 -8.19 3.54
N HIS A 163 12.99 -7.87 3.09
CA HIS A 163 12.69 -6.60 2.39
C HIS A 163 11.89 -5.63 3.27
N GLN A 164 12.58 -4.68 3.91
CA GLN A 164 12.02 -3.76 4.92
C GLN A 164 11.15 -2.61 4.37
N ASN A 165 10.80 -2.60 3.08
CA ASN A 165 10.04 -1.49 2.50
C ASN A 165 8.62 -1.42 3.09
N GLY A 166 8.24 -0.28 3.69
CA GLY A 166 6.97 -0.15 4.40
C GLY A 166 5.72 -0.42 3.57
N SER A 167 5.70 -0.05 2.28
CA SER A 167 4.57 -0.37 1.40
C SER A 167 4.50 -1.87 1.13
N PHE A 168 5.63 -2.50 0.83
CA PHE A 168 5.70 -3.95 0.64
C PHE A 168 5.27 -4.70 1.91
N GLN A 169 5.76 -4.28 3.08
CA GLN A 169 5.36 -4.83 4.38
C GLN A 169 3.85 -4.69 4.62
N SER A 170 3.26 -3.54 4.29
CA SER A 170 1.82 -3.34 4.47
C SER A 170 0.98 -4.21 3.53
N TYR A 171 1.27 -4.18 2.22
CA TYR A 171 0.49 -4.94 1.25
C TYR A 171 0.61 -6.45 1.46
N SER A 172 1.83 -6.95 1.66
CA SER A 172 2.05 -8.40 1.82
C SER A 172 1.46 -8.95 3.12
N ALA A 173 1.56 -8.24 4.25
CA ALA A 173 0.92 -8.67 5.50
C ALA A 173 -0.60 -8.74 5.35
N ASN A 174 -1.21 -7.67 4.81
CA ASN A 174 -2.65 -7.63 4.59
C ASN A 174 -3.08 -8.78 3.67
N ALA A 175 -2.38 -9.01 2.56
CA ALA A 175 -2.70 -10.10 1.63
C ALA A 175 -2.60 -11.49 2.29
N LEU A 176 -1.57 -11.76 3.10
CA LEU A 176 -1.42 -13.03 3.82
C LEU A 176 -2.56 -13.26 4.82
N ILE A 177 -2.87 -12.25 5.64
CA ILE A 177 -3.97 -12.35 6.63
C ILE A 177 -5.30 -12.55 5.90
N LEU A 178 -5.59 -11.72 4.91
CA LEU A 178 -6.85 -11.77 4.16
C LEU A 178 -6.97 -13.07 3.35
N THR A 179 -5.87 -13.63 2.85
CA THR A 179 -5.84 -14.97 2.24
C THR A 179 -6.19 -16.04 3.27
N GLY A 180 -5.59 -16.02 4.46
CA GLY A 180 -5.92 -16.93 5.55
C GLY A 180 -7.40 -16.85 5.98
N LEU A 181 -7.96 -15.64 6.03
CA LEU A 181 -9.38 -15.41 6.32
C LEU A 181 -10.28 -15.92 5.19
N TYR A 182 -9.99 -15.55 3.94
CA TYR A 182 -10.75 -15.95 2.76
C TYR A 182 -10.79 -17.48 2.60
N ARG A 183 -9.66 -18.13 2.84
CA ARG A 183 -9.49 -19.59 2.76
C ARG A 183 -9.94 -20.34 4.02
N GLN A 184 -10.28 -19.63 5.09
CA GLN A 184 -10.61 -20.22 6.40
C GLN A 184 -9.49 -21.13 6.95
N ARG A 185 -8.24 -20.67 6.82
CA ARG A 185 -7.01 -21.39 7.22
C ARG A 185 -6.37 -20.74 8.46
N PRO A 186 -6.84 -21.05 9.68
CA PRO A 186 -6.31 -20.46 10.91
C PRO A 186 -4.84 -20.84 11.17
N ASP A 187 -4.37 -21.96 10.63
CA ASP A 187 -2.98 -22.39 10.68
C ASP A 187 -2.05 -21.45 9.89
N LEU A 188 -2.49 -20.95 8.72
CA LEU A 188 -1.72 -19.94 7.96
C LEU A 188 -1.66 -18.61 8.70
N ILE A 189 -2.76 -18.19 9.35
CA ILE A 189 -2.77 -16.99 10.18
C ILE A 189 -1.80 -17.15 11.35
N ARG A 190 -1.79 -18.32 12.00
CA ARG A 190 -0.83 -18.64 13.07
C ARG A 190 0.61 -18.60 12.56
N LYS A 191 0.87 -19.18 11.38
CA LYS A 191 2.19 -19.16 10.74
C LYS A 191 2.66 -17.73 10.46
N PHE A 192 1.79 -16.86 9.95
CA PHE A 192 2.10 -15.44 9.75
C PHE A 192 2.41 -14.73 11.07
N VAL A 193 1.59 -14.93 12.12
CA VAL A 193 1.86 -14.28 13.42
C VAL A 193 3.19 -14.74 14.01
N GLN A 194 3.52 -16.03 13.88
CA GLN A 194 4.78 -16.60 14.35
C GLN A 194 6.00 -16.18 13.54
N SER A 195 5.82 -15.71 12.31
CA SER A 195 6.93 -15.23 11.48
C SER A 195 7.31 -13.78 11.78
N ILE A 196 6.55 -13.06 12.61
CA ILE A 196 6.85 -11.68 12.94
C ILE A 196 7.88 -11.68 14.07
N ASP A 197 9.12 -11.35 13.74
CA ASP A 197 10.23 -11.28 14.69
C ASP A 197 11.01 -9.96 14.60
N HIS A 198 10.65 -9.08 13.66
CA HIS A 198 11.22 -7.73 13.55
C HIS A 198 10.16 -6.62 13.56
N ASP A 199 10.49 -5.46 14.17
CA ASP A 199 9.57 -4.31 14.27
C ASP A 199 9.10 -3.76 12.92
N PHE A 200 9.92 -3.84 11.87
CA PHE A 200 9.54 -3.35 10.54
C PHE A 200 8.45 -4.21 9.87
N GLU A 201 8.24 -5.44 10.33
CA GLU A 201 7.23 -6.34 9.80
C GLU A 201 5.82 -6.04 10.32
N LEU A 202 5.75 -5.28 11.42
CA LEU A 202 4.50 -4.80 12.02
C LEU A 202 3.89 -3.60 11.28
N ILE A 203 4.45 -3.20 10.15
CA ILE A 203 3.92 -2.13 9.30
C ILE A 203 2.76 -2.70 8.45
N PHE A 204 1.56 -2.78 9.02
CA PHE A 204 0.32 -3.16 8.32
C PHE A 204 -0.93 -2.73 9.10
N SER A 205 -2.12 -3.17 8.68
CA SER A 205 -3.39 -2.78 9.32
C SER A 205 -3.50 -3.24 10.78
N ASP A 206 -3.64 -2.28 11.70
CA ASP A 206 -3.92 -2.55 13.12
C ASP A 206 -5.21 -3.37 13.32
N ASN A 207 -6.24 -3.13 12.51
CA ASN A 207 -7.47 -3.93 12.60
C ASN A 207 -7.23 -5.40 12.22
N LEU A 208 -6.45 -5.65 11.16
CA LEU A 208 -6.11 -7.03 10.79
C LEU A 208 -5.21 -7.70 11.83
N TYR A 209 -4.29 -6.94 12.46
CA TYR A 209 -3.53 -7.44 13.60
C TYR A 209 -4.45 -7.88 14.75
N LEU A 210 -5.36 -7.00 15.18
CA LEU A 210 -6.34 -7.29 16.24
C LEU A 210 -7.21 -8.50 15.89
N LEU A 211 -7.60 -8.65 14.62
CA LEU A 211 -8.36 -9.78 14.12
C LEU A 211 -7.60 -11.10 14.24
N CYS A 212 -6.31 -11.11 13.89
CA CYS A 212 -5.43 -12.26 14.10
C CYS A 212 -5.32 -12.61 15.59
N MET A 213 -5.03 -11.63 16.43
CA MET A 213 -4.87 -11.83 17.88
C MET A 213 -6.15 -12.38 18.52
N PHE A 214 -7.29 -11.75 18.25
CA PHE A 214 -8.59 -12.19 18.77
C PHE A 214 -8.98 -13.58 18.26
N GLY A 215 -8.73 -13.85 16.97
CA GLY A 215 -9.03 -15.13 16.34
C GLY A 215 -8.19 -16.30 16.89
N LEU A 216 -6.91 -16.06 17.11
CA LEU A 216 -5.96 -17.06 17.62
C LEU A 216 -5.93 -17.16 19.15
N ASP A 217 -6.73 -16.36 19.84
CA ASP A 217 -6.74 -16.24 21.30
C ASP A 217 -5.39 -15.81 21.89
N ILE A 218 -4.72 -14.90 21.19
CA ILE A 218 -3.46 -14.31 21.62
C ILE A 218 -3.80 -12.98 22.31
N PRO A 219 -3.46 -12.81 23.60
CA PRO A 219 -3.72 -11.57 24.31
C PRO A 219 -2.72 -10.47 23.89
N LEU A 220 -3.09 -9.21 24.11
CA LEU A 220 -2.26 -8.05 23.77
C LEU A 220 -1.27 -7.74 24.89
N SER A 221 -0.01 -7.55 24.54
CA SER A 221 1.03 -7.05 25.45
C SER A 221 0.97 -5.52 25.59
N ALA A 222 1.72 -4.98 26.56
CA ALA A 222 1.93 -3.53 26.68
C ALA A 222 2.52 -2.92 25.38
N LYS A 223 3.46 -3.63 24.73
CA LYS A 223 4.04 -3.20 23.44
C LYS A 223 3.01 -3.11 22.32
N ASP A 224 2.10 -4.10 22.25
CA ASP A 224 1.02 -4.09 21.26
C ASP A 224 0.12 -2.87 21.42
N ILE A 225 -0.27 -2.59 22.68
CA ILE A 225 -1.11 -1.44 23.02
C ILE A 225 -0.40 -0.12 22.69
N MET A 226 0.89 0.01 23.02
CA MET A 226 1.69 1.20 22.69
C MET A 226 1.80 1.42 21.19
N ARG A 227 2.07 0.36 20.41
CA ARG A 227 2.16 0.43 18.94
C ARG A 227 0.87 0.95 18.32
N MET A 228 -0.27 0.45 18.81
CA MET A 228 -1.61 0.75 18.29
C MET A 228 -2.30 1.92 19.01
N ALA A 229 -1.58 2.73 19.80
CA ALA A 229 -2.19 3.75 20.65
C ALA A 229 -3.13 4.71 19.90
N LYS A 230 -2.77 5.11 18.68
CA LYS A 230 -3.62 5.97 17.84
C LYS A 230 -4.91 5.29 17.38
N THR A 231 -4.88 3.99 17.14
CA THR A 231 -6.07 3.20 16.77
C THR A 231 -7.09 3.20 17.91
N PHE A 232 -6.60 3.33 19.14
CA PHE A 232 -7.42 3.52 20.34
C PHE A 232 -7.62 5.01 20.70
N GLU A 233 -7.52 5.91 19.72
CA GLU A 233 -7.79 7.36 19.86
C GLU A 233 -6.84 8.11 20.80
N PHE A 234 -5.77 7.48 21.27
CA PHE A 234 -4.75 8.13 22.08
C PHE A 234 -3.72 8.86 21.19
N THR A 235 -3.76 10.19 21.22
CA THR A 235 -2.96 11.04 20.32
C THR A 235 -1.65 11.56 20.95
N ASN A 236 -1.53 11.57 22.28
CA ASN A 236 -0.37 12.13 22.99
C ASN A 236 0.78 11.11 23.12
N LEU A 237 1.47 10.86 22.02
CA LEU A 237 2.56 9.87 21.93
C LEU A 237 3.92 10.36 22.49
N ASN A 238 3.96 11.49 23.19
CA ASN A 238 5.21 12.13 23.59
C ASN A 238 6.08 11.22 24.48
N TYR A 239 5.49 10.57 25.48
CA TYR A 239 6.21 9.67 26.38
C TYR A 239 6.49 8.31 25.75
N ILE A 240 5.55 7.75 24.98
CA ILE A 240 5.77 6.53 24.20
C ILE A 240 7.02 6.65 23.32
N LYS A 241 7.22 7.80 22.65
CA LYS A 241 8.37 8.01 21.77
C LYS A 241 9.68 8.30 22.51
N LYS A 242 9.62 9.11 23.57
CA LYS A 242 10.83 9.61 24.26
C LYS A 242 11.35 8.67 25.35
N TYR A 243 10.46 7.90 25.96
CA TYR A 243 10.75 7.02 27.09
C TYR A 243 9.94 5.72 26.95
N PRO A 244 10.10 4.96 25.84
CA PRO A 244 9.30 3.76 25.56
C PRO A 244 9.39 2.74 26.69
N ASP A 245 10.59 2.44 27.19
CA ASP A 245 10.79 1.43 28.24
C ASP A 245 10.06 1.79 29.55
N ILE A 246 10.15 3.07 29.96
CA ILE A 246 9.46 3.56 31.17
C ILE A 246 7.95 3.54 30.97
N PHE A 247 7.47 3.94 29.78
CA PHE A 247 6.05 3.93 29.47
C PHE A 247 5.50 2.50 29.44
N GLU A 248 6.25 1.56 28.86
CA GLU A 248 5.90 0.13 28.82
C GLU A 248 5.82 -0.47 30.23
N GLU A 249 6.81 -0.19 31.08
CA GLU A 249 6.84 -0.64 32.47
C GLU A 249 5.63 -0.13 33.26
N VAL A 250 5.30 1.16 33.13
CA VAL A 250 4.14 1.76 33.80
C VAL A 250 2.83 1.19 33.22
N LEU A 251 2.76 0.97 31.90
CA LEU A 251 1.59 0.38 31.27
C LEU A 251 1.36 -1.06 31.77
N LEU A 252 2.42 -1.86 31.86
CA LEU A 252 2.36 -3.22 32.39
C LEU A 252 1.83 -3.22 33.83
N ALA A 253 2.34 -2.33 34.69
CA ALA A 253 1.85 -2.20 36.07
C ALA A 253 0.36 -1.83 36.13
N ASN A 254 -0.11 -0.95 35.24
CA ASN A 254 -1.52 -0.58 35.15
C ASN A 254 -2.40 -1.73 34.65
N ILE A 255 -1.92 -2.55 33.71
CA ILE A 255 -2.62 -3.75 33.26
C ILE A 255 -2.74 -4.75 34.43
N GLN A 256 -1.63 -5.01 35.14
CA GLN A 256 -1.61 -5.89 36.31
C GLN A 256 -2.59 -5.42 37.38
N GLN A 257 -2.57 -4.12 37.73
CA GLN A 257 -3.45 -3.57 38.74
C GLN A 257 -4.94 -3.67 38.38
N LYS A 258 -5.28 -3.42 37.11
CA LYS A 258 -6.68 -3.32 36.66
C LYS A 258 -7.29 -4.66 36.24
N TYR A 259 -6.49 -5.56 35.69
CA TYR A 259 -6.95 -6.84 35.11
C TYR A 259 -6.36 -8.07 35.78
N ASN A 260 -5.47 -7.91 36.76
CA ASN A 260 -4.79 -9.01 37.46
C ASN A 260 -4.09 -9.97 36.48
N ALA A 261 -3.47 -9.40 35.43
CA ALA A 261 -2.77 -10.12 34.37
C ALA A 261 -1.66 -9.23 33.79
N ASP A 262 -0.67 -9.84 33.13
CA ASP A 262 0.42 -9.13 32.44
C ASP A 262 0.06 -8.72 30.99
N VAL A 263 -1.12 -9.14 30.54
CA VAL A 263 -1.60 -9.02 29.16
C VAL A 263 -3.11 -8.73 29.14
N LEU A 264 -3.59 -8.17 28.04
CA LEU A 264 -4.99 -7.81 27.86
C LEU A 264 -5.69 -8.76 26.86
N SER A 265 -6.63 -9.57 27.33
CA SER A 265 -7.42 -10.45 26.47
C SER A 265 -8.52 -9.68 25.74
N ILE A 266 -8.52 -9.74 24.40
CA ILE A 266 -9.56 -9.08 23.58
C ILE A 266 -10.95 -9.71 23.82
N LYS A 267 -11.01 -11.01 24.14
CA LYS A 267 -12.26 -11.74 24.36
C LYS A 267 -13.05 -11.24 25.56
N ASP A 268 -12.37 -10.60 26.52
CA ASP A 268 -13.00 -10.03 27.72
C ASP A 268 -13.91 -8.86 27.35
N PHE A 269 -13.64 -8.19 26.22
CA PHE A 269 -14.41 -7.05 25.72
C PHE A 269 -15.40 -7.43 24.61
N ILE A 270 -15.08 -8.45 23.82
CA ILE A 270 -15.85 -8.84 22.63
C ILE A 270 -16.49 -10.22 22.83
N ASN A 271 -17.65 -10.23 23.49
CA ASN A 271 -18.49 -11.41 23.57
C ASN A 271 -19.31 -11.65 22.29
N ALA A 272 -20.03 -12.77 22.22
CA ALA A 272 -20.83 -13.13 21.05
C ALA A 272 -21.89 -12.09 20.62
N LYS A 273 -22.37 -11.24 21.53
CA LYS A 273 -23.30 -10.15 21.23
C LYS A 273 -22.56 -8.93 20.66
N GLU A 274 -21.43 -8.55 21.25
CA GLU A 274 -20.61 -7.44 20.73
C GLU A 274 -20.00 -7.77 19.36
N ASN A 275 -19.58 -9.01 19.14
CA ASN A 275 -19.04 -9.46 17.85
C ASN A 275 -20.04 -9.27 16.69
N ARG A 276 -21.35 -9.38 16.95
CA ARG A 276 -22.40 -9.18 15.93
C ARG A 276 -22.66 -7.71 15.60
N LYS A 277 -22.19 -6.78 16.45
CA LYS A 277 -22.36 -5.34 16.26
C LYS A 277 -21.16 -4.70 15.55
N LEU A 278 -20.08 -5.44 15.35
CA LEU A 278 -18.88 -4.90 14.71
C LEU A 278 -19.26 -4.43 13.29
N HIS A 279 -18.81 -3.21 12.96
CA HIS A 279 -18.89 -2.74 11.60
C HIS A 279 -18.10 -3.67 10.70
N VAL A 280 -18.62 -3.92 9.50
CA VAL A 280 -17.96 -4.77 8.50
C VAL A 280 -17.61 -3.89 7.32
N GLN A 281 -16.33 -3.89 6.97
CA GLN A 281 -15.80 -3.11 5.86
C GLN A 281 -15.46 -4.05 4.69
N ASN A 282 -15.69 -3.59 3.46
CA ASN A 282 -15.16 -4.28 2.29
C ASN A 282 -13.68 -3.93 2.12
N THR A 283 -12.78 -4.91 2.28
CA THR A 283 -11.33 -4.73 2.25
C THR A 283 -10.73 -5.43 1.04
N ARG A 284 -9.98 -4.70 0.21
CA ARG A 284 -9.23 -5.27 -0.90
C ARG A 284 -8.12 -6.19 -0.39
N ILE A 285 -7.95 -7.34 -1.03
CA ILE A 285 -6.97 -8.35 -0.63
C ILE A 285 -5.57 -8.02 -1.17
N PHE A 286 -5.49 -7.60 -2.43
CA PHE A 286 -4.23 -7.54 -3.18
C PHE A 286 -3.90 -6.13 -3.67
N ALA A 287 -2.62 -5.88 -3.92
CA ALA A 287 -2.11 -4.66 -4.54
C ALA A 287 -1.95 -4.79 -6.07
N ASN A 288 -1.94 -6.01 -6.61
CA ASN A 288 -1.85 -6.28 -8.04
C ASN A 288 -3.07 -5.70 -8.77
N MET A 289 -2.81 -4.75 -9.67
CA MET A 289 -3.82 -4.05 -10.47
C MET A 289 -4.69 -4.99 -11.33
N SER A 290 -4.19 -6.16 -11.73
CA SER A 290 -4.96 -7.12 -12.53
C SER A 290 -6.04 -7.87 -11.72
N ILE A 291 -5.93 -7.86 -10.39
CA ILE A 291 -6.85 -8.52 -9.45
C ILE A 291 -7.29 -7.59 -8.30
N ILE A 292 -7.18 -6.27 -8.50
CA ILE A 292 -7.39 -5.22 -7.48
C ILE A 292 -8.81 -5.17 -6.93
N ASP A 293 -9.78 -5.65 -7.72
CA ASP A 293 -11.19 -5.71 -7.36
C ASP A 293 -11.52 -6.87 -6.40
N THR A 294 -10.54 -7.72 -6.10
CA THR A 294 -10.72 -8.83 -5.16
C THR A 294 -10.80 -8.29 -3.74
N SER A 295 -11.96 -8.43 -3.09
CA SER A 295 -12.20 -7.95 -1.74
C SER A 295 -12.97 -8.96 -0.89
N ILE A 296 -12.81 -8.85 0.43
CA ILE A 296 -13.61 -9.59 1.41
C ILE A 296 -14.21 -8.65 2.45
N GLN A 297 -15.28 -9.11 3.08
CA GLN A 297 -15.89 -8.45 4.22
C GLN A 297 -15.07 -8.72 5.50
N VAL A 298 -14.54 -7.65 6.10
CA VAL A 298 -13.68 -7.71 7.28
C VAL A 298 -14.34 -6.98 8.45
N PRO A 299 -14.61 -7.68 9.58
CA PRO A 299 -15.05 -7.04 10.81
C PRO A 299 -14.00 -6.07 11.36
N GLN A 300 -14.44 -4.89 11.79
CA GLN A 300 -13.59 -3.88 12.41
C GLN A 300 -13.58 -4.07 13.93
N ILE A 301 -12.66 -4.90 14.43
CA ILE A 301 -12.43 -5.11 15.87
C ILE A 301 -11.98 -3.81 16.55
N ALA A 302 -11.19 -3.00 15.86
CA ALA A 302 -10.73 -1.70 16.36
C ALA A 302 -11.88 -0.74 16.72
N ASP A 303 -13.06 -0.90 16.09
CA ASP A 303 -14.25 -0.08 16.34
C ASP A 303 -15.05 -0.53 17.57
N ASN A 304 -14.65 -1.63 18.23
CA ASN A 304 -15.34 -2.07 19.43
C ASN A 304 -15.19 -1.06 20.57
N PHE A 305 -16.30 -0.43 20.96
CA PHE A 305 -16.31 0.61 22.00
C PHE A 305 -15.71 0.16 23.34
N LYS A 306 -16.00 -1.07 23.79
CA LYS A 306 -15.52 -1.56 25.10
C LYS A 306 -14.00 -1.74 25.10
N LEU A 307 -13.48 -2.39 24.07
CA LEU A 307 -12.04 -2.56 23.88
C LEU A 307 -11.36 -1.20 23.76
N LYS A 308 -11.88 -0.33 22.88
CA LYS A 308 -11.33 0.99 22.63
C LYS A 308 -11.26 1.84 23.90
N LYS A 309 -12.37 1.92 24.65
CA LYS A 309 -12.42 2.63 25.92
C LYS A 309 -11.45 2.05 26.94
N ALA A 310 -11.42 0.72 27.09
CA ALA A 310 -10.54 0.05 28.04
C ALA A 310 -9.05 0.35 27.79
N VAL A 311 -8.63 0.33 26.51
CA VAL A 311 -7.26 0.61 26.12
C VAL A 311 -6.94 2.11 26.22
N TYR A 312 -7.87 2.98 25.81
CA TYR A 312 -7.71 4.43 25.99
C TYR A 312 -7.50 4.80 27.46
N ASP A 313 -8.36 4.30 28.36
CA ASP A 313 -8.28 4.56 29.80
C ASP A 313 -6.90 4.11 30.36
N LEU A 314 -6.39 2.95 29.92
CA LEU A 314 -5.05 2.47 30.29
C LEU A 314 -3.94 3.39 29.80
N LEU A 315 -4.01 3.85 28.54
CA LEU A 315 -3.01 4.74 27.94
C LEU A 315 -3.00 6.12 28.61
N GLU A 316 -4.16 6.66 28.95
CA GLU A 316 -4.32 7.93 29.66
C GLU A 316 -3.75 7.86 31.08
N GLU A 317 -4.12 6.82 31.84
CA GLU A 317 -3.58 6.60 33.19
C GLU A 317 -2.06 6.41 33.16
N THR A 318 -1.56 5.61 32.22
CA THR A 318 -0.12 5.40 32.01
C THR A 318 0.60 6.69 31.68
N HIS A 319 -0.01 7.57 30.89
CA HIS A 319 0.58 8.86 30.54
C HIS A 319 0.83 9.73 31.78
N GLU A 320 -0.18 9.90 32.63
CA GLU A 320 -0.05 10.73 33.84
C GLU A 320 0.91 10.09 34.85
N GLN A 321 0.87 8.78 35.03
CA GLN A 321 1.81 8.09 35.92
C GLN A 321 3.25 8.15 35.40
N THR A 322 3.48 8.02 34.09
CA THR A 322 4.82 8.14 33.48
C THR A 322 5.38 9.54 33.71
N LYS A 323 4.55 10.58 33.58
CA LYS A 323 4.93 11.97 33.86
C LYS A 323 5.35 12.16 35.34
N VAL A 324 4.60 11.59 36.28
CA VAL A 324 4.93 11.62 37.71
C VAL A 324 6.25 10.87 37.98
N LYS A 325 6.39 9.65 37.44
CA LYS A 325 7.60 8.83 37.59
C LYS A 325 8.84 9.56 37.07
N LEU A 326 8.76 10.13 35.87
CA LEU A 326 9.85 10.92 35.29
C LEU A 326 10.18 12.16 36.13
N ALA A 327 9.19 12.83 36.74
CA ALA A 327 9.45 13.96 37.62
C ALA A 327 10.19 13.54 38.90
N THR A 328 9.83 12.39 39.49
CA THR A 328 10.50 11.82 40.66
C THR A 328 11.93 11.41 40.35
N LEU A 329 12.16 10.70 39.24
CA LEU A 329 13.50 10.29 38.81
C LEU A 329 14.44 11.49 38.60
N ARG A 330 13.92 12.59 38.01
CA ARG A 330 14.69 13.85 37.87
C ARG A 330 15.04 14.49 39.21
N LYS A 331 14.11 14.48 40.17
CA LYS A 331 14.37 15.01 41.52
C LYS A 331 15.42 14.19 42.27
N ASN A 332 15.47 12.89 42.03
CA ASN A 332 16.42 11.97 42.66
C ASN A 332 17.80 11.97 41.99
N GLY A 333 18.01 12.76 40.94
CA GLY A 333 19.29 12.87 40.23
C GLY A 333 19.60 11.69 39.30
N GLU A 334 18.62 10.83 38.98
CA GLU A 334 18.83 9.70 38.08
C GLU A 334 18.98 10.16 36.63
N SER A 335 19.97 9.58 35.93
CA SER A 335 20.19 9.83 34.50
C SER A 335 19.15 9.10 33.66
N ILE A 336 18.10 9.81 33.25
CA ILE A 336 17.05 9.26 32.40
C ILE A 336 17.51 9.29 30.95
N LYS A 337 17.81 8.11 30.39
CA LYS A 337 18.10 7.97 28.96
C LYS A 337 16.82 8.23 28.16
N LYS A 338 16.77 9.37 27.51
CA LYS A 338 15.74 9.69 26.52
C LYS A 338 16.14 9.04 25.20
N VAL A 339 15.21 8.31 24.58
CA VAL A 339 15.35 7.94 23.16
C VAL A 339 15.28 9.24 22.37
N MET A 340 16.43 9.67 21.88
CA MET A 340 16.51 10.72 20.88
C MET A 340 16.24 10.05 19.55
N ASP A 341 15.32 10.61 18.74
CA ASP A 341 15.31 10.28 17.32
C ASP A 341 16.74 10.49 16.82
N GLU A 342 17.42 9.43 16.39
CA GLU A 342 18.63 9.64 15.60
C GLU A 342 18.20 10.55 14.44
N PRO A 343 18.81 11.72 14.27
CA PRO A 343 18.57 12.47 13.06
C PRO A 343 18.98 11.52 11.94
N LYS A 344 18.01 10.95 11.20
CA LYS A 344 18.29 10.12 10.02
C LYS A 344 19.36 10.89 9.27
N LYS A 345 20.60 10.39 9.24
CA LYS A 345 21.69 11.06 8.54
C LYS A 345 21.13 11.27 7.15
N LYS A 346 20.83 12.52 6.79
CA LYS A 346 20.28 12.85 5.48
C LYS A 346 21.37 12.41 4.51
N VAL A 347 21.22 11.23 3.91
CA VAL A 347 22.08 10.80 2.83
C VAL A 347 21.77 11.78 1.71
N ILE A 348 22.67 12.73 1.50
CA ILE A 348 22.57 13.71 0.42
C ILE A 348 22.76 12.90 -0.87
N PRO A 349 21.72 12.76 -1.70
CA PRO A 349 21.80 11.92 -2.88
C PRO A 349 22.72 12.53 -3.93
N VAL A 350 23.55 11.72 -4.58
CA VAL A 350 24.35 12.14 -5.74
C VAL A 350 23.41 12.38 -6.92
N PHE A 351 23.52 13.55 -7.56
CA PHE A 351 22.64 13.94 -8.65
C PHE A 351 22.76 13.01 -9.86
N ASN A 352 21.66 12.39 -10.27
CA ASN A 352 21.61 11.51 -11.43
C ASN A 352 21.25 12.32 -12.70
N SER A 353 22.26 12.80 -13.42
CA SER A 353 22.05 13.60 -14.64
C SER A 353 21.41 12.82 -15.78
N ASP A 354 21.62 11.51 -15.87
CA ASP A 354 21.08 10.71 -16.97
C ASP A 354 19.58 10.50 -16.79
N LEU A 355 19.14 10.20 -15.57
CA LEU A 355 17.72 10.11 -15.23
C LEU A 355 16.99 11.46 -15.43
N GLU A 356 17.62 12.59 -15.09
CA GLU A 356 17.03 13.92 -15.40
C GLU A 356 16.77 14.08 -16.90
N LYS A 357 17.73 13.70 -17.76
CA LYS A 357 17.57 13.78 -19.22
C LYS A 357 16.47 12.85 -19.71
N THR A 358 16.38 11.63 -19.18
CA THR A 358 15.32 10.67 -19.52
C THR A 358 13.94 11.24 -19.21
N LEU A 359 13.74 11.73 -17.98
CA LEU A 359 12.47 12.30 -17.53
C LEU A 359 12.08 13.55 -18.34
N LEU A 360 13.05 14.42 -18.65
CA LEU A 360 12.81 15.58 -19.50
C LEU A 360 12.43 15.18 -20.93
N LYS A 361 13.09 14.16 -21.50
CA LYS A 361 12.76 13.64 -22.83
C LYS A 361 11.36 13.04 -22.87
N GLU A 362 10.97 12.28 -21.85
CA GLU A 362 9.62 11.73 -21.72
C GLU A 362 8.58 12.85 -21.65
N PHE A 363 8.80 13.84 -20.77
CA PHE A 363 7.94 15.02 -20.65
C PHE A 363 7.78 15.79 -21.97
N ILE A 364 8.86 15.96 -22.74
CA ILE A 364 8.81 16.62 -24.06
C ILE A 364 8.05 15.77 -25.08
N SER A 365 8.20 14.44 -25.04
CA SER A 365 7.53 13.51 -25.97
C SER A 365 6.01 13.52 -25.80
N LYS A 366 5.50 13.89 -24.63
CA LYS A 366 4.08 13.93 -24.28
C LYS A 366 3.41 15.29 -24.54
N LYS A 367 3.96 16.12 -25.43
CA LYS A 367 3.45 17.49 -25.68
C LYS A 367 1.96 17.56 -26.07
N ASP A 368 1.45 16.52 -26.74
CA ASP A 368 0.08 16.46 -27.27
C ASP A 368 -0.84 15.53 -26.44
N ASP A 369 -0.36 15.00 -25.30
CA ASP A 369 -1.08 14.08 -24.40
C ASP A 369 -1.07 14.68 -22.99
N ALA A 370 -2.15 15.38 -22.62
CA ALA A 370 -2.20 16.13 -21.38
C ALA A 370 -2.21 15.20 -20.15
N VAL A 371 -2.82 14.02 -20.29
CA VAL A 371 -2.78 12.97 -19.25
C VAL A 371 -1.36 12.44 -19.06
N GLY A 372 -0.68 12.05 -20.14
CA GLY A 372 0.70 11.58 -20.08
C GLY A 372 1.69 12.65 -19.59
N ARG A 373 1.46 13.91 -19.97
CA ARG A 373 2.25 15.06 -19.50
C ARG A 373 2.10 15.27 -17.99
N HIS A 374 0.89 15.15 -17.44
CA HIS A 374 0.63 15.23 -16.01
C HIS A 374 1.48 14.21 -15.22
N PHE A 375 1.48 12.94 -15.64
CA PHE A 375 2.29 11.90 -14.98
C PHE A 375 3.80 12.13 -15.15
N SER A 376 4.23 12.62 -16.30
CA SER A 376 5.64 13.00 -16.52
C SER A 376 6.09 14.13 -15.59
N LEU A 377 5.22 15.12 -15.34
CA LEU A 377 5.48 16.20 -14.40
C LEU A 377 5.55 15.68 -12.97
N ILE A 378 4.69 14.74 -12.55
CA ILE A 378 4.79 14.11 -11.23
C ILE A 378 6.15 13.41 -11.05
N ALA A 379 6.64 12.72 -12.08
CA ALA A 379 7.96 12.09 -12.04
C ALA A 379 9.08 13.13 -11.85
N LEU A 380 9.04 14.24 -12.59
CA LEU A 380 9.98 15.36 -12.43
C LEU A 380 9.89 16.02 -11.04
N GLN A 381 8.68 16.23 -10.52
CA GLN A 381 8.46 16.76 -9.17
C GLN A 381 9.13 15.86 -8.11
N ASN A 382 8.90 14.55 -8.18
CA ASN A 382 9.50 13.58 -7.27
C ASN A 382 11.03 13.54 -7.40
N PHE A 383 11.54 13.57 -8.63
CA PHE A 383 12.97 13.59 -8.91
C PHE A 383 13.64 14.83 -8.32
N TYR A 384 13.18 16.04 -8.65
CA TYR A 384 13.80 17.27 -8.15
C TYR A 384 13.64 17.43 -6.63
N TYR A 385 12.49 17.06 -6.07
CA TYR A 385 12.29 17.10 -4.63
C TYR A 385 13.23 16.16 -3.87
N LYS A 386 13.67 15.05 -4.48
CA LYS A 386 14.70 14.16 -3.90
C LYS A 386 16.03 14.90 -3.69
N TYR A 387 16.39 15.81 -4.59
CA TYR A 387 17.65 16.57 -4.55
C TYR A 387 17.52 17.96 -3.91
N ARG A 388 16.38 18.28 -3.28
CA ARG A 388 16.12 19.57 -2.63
C ARG A 388 17.17 20.01 -1.59
N ASP A 389 17.86 19.04 -0.99
CA ASP A 389 18.87 19.25 0.05
C ASP A 389 20.30 19.32 -0.54
N VAL A 390 20.46 19.09 -1.85
CA VAL A 390 21.76 19.16 -2.57
C VAL A 390 22.06 20.60 -3.00
N ASP A 391 21.08 21.26 -3.61
CA ASP A 391 21.23 22.60 -4.19
C ASP A 391 19.84 23.23 -4.31
N VAL A 392 19.74 24.52 -3.99
CA VAL A 392 18.49 25.30 -4.07
C VAL A 392 17.86 25.24 -5.46
N LYS A 393 18.68 25.14 -6.52
CA LYS A 393 18.17 25.05 -7.90
C LYS A 393 17.22 23.87 -8.12
N TYR A 394 17.36 22.78 -7.36
CA TYR A 394 16.46 21.63 -7.47
C TYR A 394 15.12 21.89 -6.78
N VAL A 395 15.09 22.71 -5.74
CA VAL A 395 13.84 23.22 -5.19
C VAL A 395 13.12 24.06 -6.25
N ASP A 396 13.84 24.96 -6.92
CA ASP A 396 13.28 25.83 -7.96
C ASP A 396 12.75 25.03 -9.15
N LYS A 397 13.51 24.03 -9.62
CA LYS A 397 13.04 23.10 -10.66
C LYS A 397 11.82 22.29 -10.23
N CYS A 398 11.76 21.85 -8.97
CA CYS A 398 10.59 21.17 -8.42
C CYS A 398 9.36 22.11 -8.40
N ILE A 399 9.54 23.36 -7.97
CA ILE A 399 8.48 24.39 -7.98
C ILE A 399 8.00 24.62 -9.41
N ALA A 400 8.91 24.79 -10.37
CA ALA A 400 8.57 24.99 -11.77
C ALA A 400 7.74 23.84 -12.34
N ALA A 401 8.13 22.58 -12.05
CA ALA A 401 7.36 21.41 -12.48
C ALA A 401 5.96 21.35 -11.82
N CYS A 402 5.83 21.73 -10.54
CA CYS A 402 4.52 21.79 -9.87
C CYS A 402 3.62 22.88 -10.48
N ILE A 403 4.17 24.07 -10.74
CA ILE A 403 3.42 25.19 -11.32
C ILE A 403 2.97 24.85 -12.74
N GLU A 404 3.85 24.24 -13.55
CA GLU A 404 3.52 23.79 -14.89
C GLU A 404 2.39 22.77 -14.89
N ASP A 405 2.42 21.83 -13.93
CA ASP A 405 1.37 20.82 -13.75
C ASP A 405 0.02 21.48 -13.42
N ILE A 406 0.00 22.36 -12.41
CA ILE A 406 -1.21 23.09 -11.99
C ILE A 406 -1.80 23.91 -13.14
N LYS A 407 -0.96 24.58 -13.94
CA LYS A 407 -1.42 25.35 -15.12
C LYS A 407 -2.07 24.47 -16.18
N SER A 408 -1.67 23.19 -16.27
CA SER A 408 -2.17 22.25 -17.28
C SER A 408 -3.41 21.48 -16.88
N LEU A 409 -3.90 21.62 -15.63
CA LEU A 409 -5.00 20.79 -15.10
C LEU A 409 -6.32 20.91 -15.86
N ALA A 410 -6.62 22.07 -16.46
CA ALA A 410 -7.80 22.22 -17.30
C ALA A 410 -7.70 21.33 -18.55
N ASN A 411 -6.53 21.29 -19.18
CA ASN A 411 -6.26 20.44 -20.34
C ASN A 411 -6.27 18.96 -19.95
N LEU A 412 -5.74 18.61 -18.77
CA LEU A 412 -5.81 17.26 -18.22
C LEU A 412 -7.27 16.77 -18.14
N GLN A 413 -8.16 17.60 -17.60
CA GLN A 413 -9.58 17.25 -17.44
C GLN A 413 -10.28 17.07 -18.79
N ILE A 414 -9.99 17.96 -19.76
CA ILE A 414 -10.53 17.87 -21.13
C ILE A 414 -10.04 16.58 -21.82
N ASP A 415 -8.74 16.33 -21.80
CA ASP A 415 -8.13 15.21 -22.51
C ASP A 415 -8.50 13.87 -21.87
N TYR A 416 -8.54 13.79 -20.53
CA TYR A 416 -9.03 12.60 -19.83
C TYR A 416 -10.45 12.25 -20.26
N ARG A 417 -11.37 13.23 -20.23
CA ARG A 417 -12.76 13.02 -20.66
C ARG A 417 -12.84 12.59 -22.12
N LYS A 418 -12.03 13.19 -23.00
CA LYS A 418 -11.94 12.80 -24.41
C LYS A 418 -11.49 11.34 -24.57
N GLN A 419 -10.43 10.93 -23.88
CA GLN A 419 -9.92 9.56 -23.91
C GLN A 419 -10.96 8.55 -23.39
N GLU A 420 -11.68 8.87 -22.31
CA GLU A 420 -12.77 8.01 -21.79
C GLU A 420 -13.94 7.90 -22.78
N ILE A 421 -14.36 9.01 -23.40
CA ILE A 421 -15.38 8.99 -24.45
C ILE A 421 -14.93 8.16 -25.66
N GLU A 422 -13.67 8.30 -26.09
CA GLU A 422 -13.11 7.48 -27.17
C GLU A 422 -13.12 5.99 -26.82
N ARG A 423 -12.75 5.62 -25.59
CA ARG A 423 -12.85 4.23 -25.11
C ARG A 423 -14.29 3.72 -25.10
N ILE A 424 -15.24 4.54 -24.65
CA ILE A 424 -16.67 4.20 -24.70
C ILE A 424 -17.13 4.03 -26.15
N ASN A 425 -16.73 4.91 -27.07
CA ASN A 425 -17.08 4.81 -28.48
C ASN A 425 -16.44 3.60 -29.16
N MET A 426 -15.22 3.19 -28.77
CA MET A 426 -14.60 1.95 -29.22
C MET A 426 -15.39 0.71 -28.76
N SER A 427 -16.24 0.85 -27.73
CA SER A 427 -17.19 -0.19 -27.30
C SER A 427 -18.56 -0.12 -27.99
N SER A 428 -18.71 0.70 -29.04
CA SER A 428 -19.99 0.92 -29.73
C SER A 428 -20.60 -0.31 -30.40
N ASN A 429 -19.80 -1.35 -30.64
CA ASN A 429 -20.28 -2.62 -31.18
C ASN A 429 -20.99 -3.50 -30.13
N PHE A 430 -20.97 -3.13 -28.85
CA PHE A 430 -21.44 -3.94 -27.73
C PHE A 430 -22.62 -3.34 -26.97
N TYR A 431 -23.04 -2.12 -27.32
CA TYR A 431 -24.08 -1.37 -26.64
C TYR A 431 -25.00 -0.68 -27.66
N SER A 432 -26.27 -0.49 -27.31
CA SER A 432 -27.18 0.32 -28.11
C SER A 432 -26.72 1.79 -28.12
N LYS A 433 -27.15 2.57 -29.12
CA LYS A 433 -26.84 4.01 -29.20
C LYS A 433 -27.27 4.76 -27.93
N ASP A 434 -28.40 4.39 -27.34
CA ASP A 434 -28.94 5.04 -26.15
C ASP A 434 -28.08 4.74 -24.90
N GLU A 435 -27.55 3.53 -24.78
CA GLU A 435 -26.64 3.16 -23.69
C GLU A 435 -25.27 3.83 -23.81
N ILE A 436 -24.73 3.95 -25.03
CA ILE A 436 -23.49 4.68 -25.29
C ILE A 436 -23.67 6.16 -24.92
N ASN A 437 -24.78 6.76 -25.33
CA ASN A 437 -25.10 8.14 -24.97
C ASN A 437 -25.21 8.32 -23.45
N ALA A 438 -25.89 7.40 -22.75
CA ALA A 438 -25.97 7.44 -21.29
C ALA A 438 -24.59 7.34 -20.62
N LYS A 439 -23.70 6.48 -21.12
CA LYS A 439 -22.32 6.36 -20.61
C LYS A 439 -21.49 7.61 -20.88
N ILE A 440 -21.58 8.20 -22.06
CA ILE A 440 -20.88 9.45 -22.42
C ILE A 440 -21.33 10.61 -21.52
N VAL A 441 -22.62 10.70 -21.23
CA VAL A 441 -23.18 11.72 -20.31
C VAL A 441 -22.62 11.54 -18.89
N ASN A 442 -22.41 10.30 -18.45
CA ASN A 442 -21.92 9.97 -17.11
C ASN A 442 -20.39 9.87 -16.99
N VAL A 443 -19.61 10.29 -17.99
CA VAL A 443 -18.15 10.31 -17.88
C VAL A 443 -17.74 11.33 -16.81
N GLU A 444 -17.17 10.81 -15.73
CA GLU A 444 -16.66 11.60 -14.62
C GLU A 444 -15.37 12.35 -14.99
N CYS A 445 -15.02 13.33 -14.15
CA CYS A 445 -13.75 14.04 -14.25
C CYS A 445 -12.56 13.11 -13.90
N PHE A 446 -11.33 13.57 -14.17
CA PHE A 446 -10.13 12.87 -13.73
C PHE A 446 -10.16 12.70 -12.20
N PRO A 447 -10.18 11.45 -11.68
CA PRO A 447 -10.42 11.18 -10.26
C PRO A 447 -9.14 11.26 -9.41
N GLY A 448 -8.00 11.58 -10.03
CA GLY A 448 -6.71 11.56 -9.36
C GLY A 448 -6.47 12.78 -8.48
N ARG A 449 -5.80 12.56 -7.35
CA ARG A 449 -5.23 13.64 -6.53
C ARG A 449 -4.05 14.25 -7.27
N ILE A 450 -3.96 15.58 -7.26
CA ILE A 450 -2.88 16.37 -7.87
C ILE A 450 -1.76 16.59 -6.84
N PRO A 451 -0.60 15.91 -6.95
CA PRO A 451 0.47 16.00 -5.94
C PRO A 451 1.16 17.36 -5.90
N ALA A 452 1.09 18.12 -6.99
CA ALA A 452 1.72 19.44 -7.13
C ALA A 452 1.25 20.44 -6.06
N PHE A 453 -0.04 20.45 -5.72
CA PHE A 453 -0.58 21.34 -4.69
C PHE A 453 0.07 21.08 -3.33
N GLU A 454 0.06 19.83 -2.87
CA GLU A 454 0.64 19.45 -1.58
C GLU A 454 2.15 19.72 -1.56
N ARG A 455 2.84 19.40 -2.66
CA ARG A 455 4.29 19.62 -2.79
C ARG A 455 4.66 21.09 -2.64
N LEU A 456 3.95 21.99 -3.32
CA LEU A 456 4.17 23.44 -3.22
C LEU A 456 3.87 23.97 -1.82
N VAL A 457 2.76 23.56 -1.20
CA VAL A 457 2.43 23.95 0.18
C VAL A 457 3.57 23.58 1.13
N ILE A 458 4.11 22.36 1.03
CA ILE A 458 5.23 21.90 1.87
C ILE A 458 6.49 22.72 1.62
N ILE A 459 6.83 22.98 0.35
CA ILE A 459 8.03 23.76 -0.01
C ILE A 459 7.92 25.19 0.52
N TYR A 460 6.81 25.86 0.27
CA TYR A 460 6.59 27.23 0.70
C TYR A 460 6.53 27.36 2.21
N GLU A 461 5.87 26.45 2.92
CA GLU A 461 5.85 26.44 4.38
C GLU A 461 7.25 26.27 4.97
N LYS A 462 8.05 25.32 4.46
CA LYS A 462 9.43 25.13 4.93
C LYS A 462 10.33 26.34 4.70
N ASN A 463 10.07 27.08 3.62
CA ASN A 463 10.77 28.31 3.29
C ASN A 463 10.15 29.55 3.95
N LYS A 464 9.22 29.39 4.90
CA LYS A 464 8.50 30.47 5.60
C LYS A 464 7.73 31.41 4.67
N ARG A 465 7.40 30.94 3.45
CA ARG A 465 6.59 31.64 2.44
C ARG A 465 5.10 31.31 2.67
N TYR A 466 4.59 31.63 3.85
CA TYR A 466 3.25 31.19 4.27
C TYR A 466 2.11 31.73 3.40
N ASN A 467 2.23 32.97 2.90
CA ASN A 467 1.23 33.55 1.99
C ASN A 467 1.14 32.78 0.65
N ASP A 468 2.29 32.33 0.13
CA ASP A 468 2.31 31.50 -1.09
C ASP A 468 1.70 30.12 -0.82
N ALA A 469 1.99 29.53 0.35
CA ALA A 469 1.36 28.27 0.77
C ALA A 469 -0.17 28.39 0.89
N LEU A 470 -0.67 29.50 1.47
CA LEU A 470 -2.11 29.79 1.56
C LEU A 470 -2.74 29.95 0.17
N SER A 471 -2.09 30.67 -0.73
CA SER A 471 -2.54 30.84 -2.12
C SER A 471 -2.66 29.50 -2.86
N VAL A 472 -1.71 28.58 -2.63
CA VAL A 472 -1.77 27.22 -3.21
C VAL A 472 -2.91 26.41 -2.60
N CYS A 473 -3.15 26.48 -1.29
CA CYS A 473 -4.33 25.85 -0.68
C CYS A 473 -5.63 26.36 -1.30
N ASP A 474 -5.76 27.68 -1.51
CA ASP A 474 -6.94 28.28 -2.12
C ASP A 474 -7.15 27.84 -3.58
N GLN A 475 -6.07 27.61 -4.33
CA GLN A 475 -6.14 27.05 -5.68
C GLN A 475 -6.58 25.59 -5.65
N ALA A 476 -6.04 24.79 -4.73
CA ALA A 476 -6.39 23.38 -4.56
C ALA A 476 -7.86 23.21 -4.16
N ILE A 477 -8.35 23.96 -3.17
CA ILE A 477 -9.74 23.97 -2.72
C ILE A 477 -10.67 24.32 -3.89
N ARG A 478 -10.35 25.39 -4.63
CA ARG A 478 -11.13 25.80 -5.81
C ARG A 478 -11.17 24.70 -6.87
N TYR A 479 -10.04 24.09 -7.18
CA TYR A 479 -9.94 23.00 -8.15
C TYR A 479 -10.78 21.79 -7.75
N TYR A 480 -10.57 21.24 -6.55
CA TYR A 480 -11.29 20.03 -6.11
C TYR A 480 -12.79 20.28 -5.93
N THR A 481 -13.18 21.45 -5.45
CA THR A 481 -14.60 21.84 -5.36
C THR A 481 -15.25 21.91 -6.74
N SER A 482 -14.58 22.49 -7.74
CA SER A 482 -15.14 22.61 -9.09
C SER A 482 -15.39 21.27 -9.78
N TYR A 483 -14.72 20.21 -9.34
CA TYR A 483 -14.83 18.86 -9.87
C TYR A 483 -15.54 17.87 -8.92
N GLY A 484 -16.18 18.36 -7.85
CA GLY A 484 -16.98 17.52 -6.95
C GLY A 484 -16.15 16.55 -6.09
N MET A 485 -14.95 16.95 -5.67
CA MET A 485 -14.01 16.12 -4.89
C MET A 485 -13.85 16.63 -3.44
N PRO A 486 -14.90 16.52 -2.58
CA PRO A 486 -14.94 17.18 -1.28
C PRO A 486 -13.89 16.67 -0.28
N SER A 487 -13.56 15.37 -0.31
CA SER A 487 -12.54 14.80 0.58
C SER A 487 -11.16 15.42 0.37
N GLN A 488 -10.80 15.73 -0.88
CA GLN A 488 -9.54 16.35 -1.24
C GLN A 488 -9.55 17.83 -0.85
N SER A 489 -10.69 18.53 -1.04
CA SER A 489 -10.84 19.93 -0.60
C SER A 489 -10.63 20.08 0.90
N GLN A 490 -11.27 19.22 1.70
CA GLN A 490 -11.24 19.26 3.16
C GLN A 490 -9.80 19.21 3.72
N GLU A 491 -8.92 18.40 3.14
CA GLU A 491 -7.53 18.31 3.57
C GLU A 491 -6.79 19.65 3.41
N PHE A 492 -7.05 20.38 2.32
CA PHE A 492 -6.45 21.69 2.09
C PHE A 492 -7.10 22.80 2.95
N GLU A 493 -8.37 22.66 3.32
CA GLU A 493 -9.05 23.54 4.29
C GLU A 493 -8.41 23.41 5.68
N GLU A 494 -8.26 22.19 6.19
CA GLU A 494 -7.57 21.93 7.47
C GLU A 494 -6.12 22.43 7.45
N ARG A 495 -5.44 22.28 6.30
CA ARG A 495 -4.07 22.76 6.14
C ARG A 495 -3.99 24.28 6.11
N LYS A 496 -4.94 24.95 5.46
CA LYS A 496 -5.07 26.40 5.41
C LYS A 496 -5.26 26.98 6.81
N GLU A 497 -6.15 26.39 7.61
CA GLU A 497 -6.42 26.83 8.98
C GLU A 497 -5.15 26.77 9.86
N LYS A 498 -4.37 25.67 9.74
CA LYS A 498 -3.07 25.54 10.43
C LYS A 498 -2.03 26.57 9.98
N LEU A 499 -2.05 26.96 8.71
CA LEU A 499 -1.11 27.95 8.15
C LEU A 499 -1.47 29.39 8.54
N GLN A 500 -2.76 29.71 8.67
CA GLN A 500 -3.21 31.03 9.12
C GLN A 500 -2.68 31.36 10.52
N ASN A 501 -2.65 30.38 11.42
CA ASN A 501 -2.06 30.51 12.76
C ASN A 501 -0.54 30.76 12.76
N LYS A 502 0.15 30.62 11.62
CA LYS A 502 1.59 30.91 11.48
C LYS A 502 1.88 32.24 10.79
N VAL A 503 0.86 32.87 10.21
CA VAL A 503 0.93 34.20 9.59
C VAL A 503 0.56 35.29 10.60
N MET A 504 -0.30 34.95 11.56
CA MET A 504 -0.51 35.69 12.81
C MET A 504 0.71 35.54 13.73
#